data_AF-A0A927E468-F1
#
_entry.id   AF-A0A927E468-F1
#
_cell.length_a   1.000
_cell.length_b   1.000
_cell.length_c   1.000
_cell.angle_alpha   90.00
_cell.angle_beta   90.00
_cell.angle_gamma   90.00
#
_symmetry.space_group_name_H-M   'P 1'
#
loop_
_entity.id
_entity.type
_entity.pdbx_description
1 polymer ?
#
loop_
_entity_poly.entity_id
_entity_poly.type
_entity_poly.pdbx_seq_one_letter_code
_entity_poly.pdbx_strand_id
1 'polypeptide(L)'
;MGVDGGRDNQVHANNHDILLSRKVDAVISILGDSAVEPKFKALRDAGIPVFTVDHVSQYSVNNTTSDNYTLGSTIGRYMADELGGKGNVAVFNAFSSALRICGIRYDQWKYVLKDYPDIHIIQPELAEQFANSPEDARKKTSNYSASIRKANWTPSMSPAGINRPSASSGALEETGRDKDVKVTAIDAGPGDPRRSWRSPAARSWLTSRSSRI
;
A
#
# COMPACT_ATOMS: atom_id res chain seq x y z
N MET A 1 23.28 5.14 -12.64
CA MET A 1 22.30 5.55 -13.67
C MET A 1 20.90 5.14 -13.19
N GLY A 2 19.87 5.93 -13.46
CA GLY A 2 18.49 5.61 -13.11
C GLY A 2 17.70 5.12 -14.32
N VAL A 3 16.82 4.15 -14.10
CA VAL A 3 15.88 3.61 -15.08
C VAL A 3 14.51 3.53 -14.42
N ASP A 4 13.46 3.86 -15.16
CA ASP A 4 12.08 3.86 -14.64
C ASP A 4 11.26 2.80 -15.37
N GLY A 5 10.56 1.96 -14.61
CA GLY A 5 9.64 0.97 -15.16
C GLY A 5 8.32 1.57 -15.63
N GLY A 6 8.00 2.83 -15.27
CA GLY A 6 6.76 3.48 -15.66
C GLY A 6 5.51 2.76 -15.15
N ARG A 7 5.64 2.01 -14.05
CA ARG A 7 4.63 1.07 -13.52
C ARG A 7 4.24 -0.07 -14.45
N ASP A 8 5.10 -0.40 -15.41
CA ASP A 8 5.00 -1.60 -16.23
C ASP A 8 6.06 -2.61 -15.76
N ASN A 9 5.61 -3.78 -15.30
CA ASN A 9 6.51 -4.80 -14.75
C ASN A 9 7.47 -5.36 -15.80
N GLN A 10 7.06 -5.41 -17.07
CA GLN A 10 7.91 -5.91 -18.14
C GLN A 10 8.98 -4.89 -18.52
N VAL A 11 8.62 -3.60 -18.60
CA VAL A 11 9.60 -2.52 -18.78
C VAL A 11 10.57 -2.48 -17.60
N HIS A 12 10.06 -2.60 -16.37
CA HIS A 12 10.88 -2.67 -15.17
C HIS A 12 11.87 -3.84 -15.22
N ALA A 13 11.42 -5.05 -15.57
CA ALA A 13 12.29 -6.20 -15.74
C ALA A 13 13.34 -5.97 -16.84
N ASN A 14 12.93 -5.51 -18.02
CA ASN A 14 13.82 -5.28 -19.17
C ASN A 14 14.89 -4.21 -18.90
N ASN A 15 14.60 -3.23 -18.05
CA ASN A 15 15.59 -2.24 -17.64
C ASN A 15 16.84 -2.85 -16.98
N HIS A 16 16.73 -4.04 -16.37
CA HIS A 16 17.87 -4.74 -15.78
C HIS A 16 18.84 -5.26 -16.85
N ASP A 17 18.38 -5.58 -18.07
CA ASP A 17 19.26 -5.96 -19.18
C ASP A 17 20.14 -4.78 -19.59
N ILE A 18 19.61 -3.54 -19.53
CA ILE A 18 20.38 -2.33 -19.76
C ILE A 18 21.48 -2.22 -18.70
N LEU A 19 21.15 -2.41 -17.42
CA LEU A 19 22.13 -2.33 -16.32
C LEU A 19 23.22 -3.41 -16.43
N LEU A 20 22.82 -4.63 -16.80
CA LEU A 20 23.74 -5.73 -17.08
C LEU A 20 24.68 -5.40 -18.24
N SER A 21 24.15 -4.94 -19.37
CA SER A 21 24.96 -4.58 -20.56
C SER A 21 25.97 -3.47 -20.27
N ARG A 22 25.62 -2.55 -19.37
CA ARG A 22 26.45 -1.43 -18.94
C ARG A 22 27.51 -1.83 -17.92
N LYS A 23 27.47 -3.07 -17.41
CA LYS A 23 28.40 -3.59 -16.39
C LYS A 23 28.51 -2.66 -15.19
N VAL A 24 27.35 -2.23 -14.67
CA VAL A 24 27.30 -1.40 -13.46
C VAL A 24 27.91 -2.13 -12.27
N ASP A 25 28.43 -1.39 -11.30
CA ASP A 25 29.07 -1.96 -10.11
C ASP A 25 28.06 -2.64 -9.15
N ALA A 26 26.81 -2.20 -9.17
CA ALA A 26 25.71 -2.77 -8.39
C ALA A 26 24.35 -2.33 -8.96
N VAL A 27 23.30 -3.07 -8.59
CA VAL A 27 21.91 -2.71 -8.88
C VAL A 27 21.12 -2.59 -7.57
N ILE A 28 20.37 -1.50 -7.41
CA ILE A 28 19.32 -1.38 -6.39
C ILE A 28 17.99 -1.38 -7.14
N SER A 29 17.15 -2.37 -6.88
CA SER A 29 15.83 -2.50 -7.51
C SER A 29 14.72 -2.31 -6.48
N ILE A 30 13.73 -1.48 -6.81
CA ILE A 30 12.64 -1.11 -5.92
C ILE A 30 11.35 -1.72 -6.49
N LEU A 31 10.67 -2.53 -5.67
CA LEU A 31 9.50 -3.32 -6.07
C LEU A 31 9.82 -4.30 -7.22
N GLY A 32 8.77 -4.80 -7.88
CA GLY A 32 8.84 -5.80 -8.94
C GLY A 32 7.87 -6.96 -8.69
N ASP A 33 7.41 -7.60 -9.76
CA ASP A 33 6.73 -8.90 -9.69
C ASP A 33 7.72 -10.02 -10.02
N SER A 34 7.24 -11.24 -10.30
CA SER A 34 8.13 -12.35 -10.66
C SER A 34 8.97 -12.13 -11.92
N ALA A 35 8.65 -11.17 -12.79
CA ALA A 35 9.38 -10.92 -14.03
C ALA A 35 10.82 -10.43 -13.80
N VAL A 36 11.12 -9.85 -12.63
CA VAL A 36 12.50 -9.41 -12.31
C VAL A 36 13.41 -10.57 -11.88
N GLU A 37 12.87 -11.70 -11.44
CA GLU A 37 13.67 -12.79 -10.86
C GLU A 37 14.72 -13.37 -11.84
N PRO A 38 14.40 -13.68 -13.11
CA PRO A 38 15.40 -14.12 -14.07
C PRO A 38 16.49 -13.07 -14.33
N LYS A 39 16.14 -11.78 -14.22
CA LYS A 39 17.04 -10.65 -14.45
C LYS A 39 18.02 -10.48 -13.29
N PHE A 40 17.53 -10.59 -12.06
CA PHE A 40 18.38 -10.61 -10.87
C PHE A 40 19.35 -11.78 -10.89
N LYS A 41 18.89 -12.97 -11.29
CA LYS A 41 19.77 -14.11 -11.48
C LYS A 41 20.89 -13.80 -12.49
N ALA A 42 20.55 -13.26 -13.67
CA ALA A 42 21.54 -12.91 -14.69
C ALA A 42 22.58 -11.89 -14.21
N LEU A 43 22.16 -10.86 -13.46
CA LEU A 43 23.06 -9.89 -12.84
C LEU A 43 24.01 -10.57 -11.84
N ARG A 44 23.48 -11.44 -10.97
CA ARG A 44 24.28 -12.19 -10.00
C ARG A 44 25.27 -13.14 -10.64
N ASP A 45 24.85 -13.88 -11.68
CA ASP A 45 25.71 -14.78 -12.45
C ASP A 45 26.86 -14.02 -13.12
N ALA A 46 26.64 -12.75 -13.50
CA ALA A 46 27.65 -11.85 -14.06
C ALA A 46 28.54 -11.17 -13.00
N GLY A 47 28.38 -11.50 -11.71
CA GLY A 47 29.13 -10.91 -10.61
C GLY A 47 28.66 -9.53 -10.16
N ILE A 48 27.51 -9.04 -10.65
CA ILE A 48 26.94 -7.75 -10.25
C ILE A 48 26.02 -7.98 -9.03
N PRO A 49 26.32 -7.38 -7.86
CA PRO A 49 25.48 -7.49 -6.69
C PRO A 49 24.14 -6.75 -6.89
N VAL A 50 23.05 -7.40 -6.48
CA VAL A 50 21.69 -6.86 -6.52
C VAL A 50 21.21 -6.63 -5.09
N PHE A 51 20.74 -5.42 -4.79
CA PHE A 51 20.03 -5.07 -3.56
C PHE A 51 18.58 -4.78 -3.91
N THR A 52 17.65 -5.19 -3.05
CA THR A 52 16.23 -4.97 -3.29
C THR A 52 15.60 -4.09 -2.21
N VAL A 53 14.58 -3.35 -2.61
CA VAL A 53 13.69 -2.61 -1.70
C VAL A 53 12.28 -3.12 -1.91
N ASP A 54 11.64 -3.61 -0.86
CA ASP A 54 10.28 -4.17 -0.86
C ASP A 54 10.05 -5.34 -1.85
N HIS A 55 11.13 -6.04 -2.24
CA HIS A 55 11.05 -7.24 -3.06
C HIS A 55 12.00 -8.33 -2.51
N VAL A 56 11.42 -9.41 -1.98
CA VAL A 56 12.22 -10.52 -1.46
C VAL A 56 12.65 -11.42 -2.62
N SER A 57 13.95 -11.53 -2.85
CA SER A 57 14.54 -12.41 -3.86
C SER A 57 15.70 -13.20 -3.27
N GLN A 58 15.84 -14.46 -3.68
CA GLN A 58 17.02 -15.27 -3.35
C GLN A 58 18.30 -14.76 -4.05
N TYR A 59 18.12 -13.96 -5.11
CA TYR A 59 19.21 -13.38 -5.88
C TYR A 59 19.64 -12.01 -5.35
N SER A 60 18.98 -11.45 -4.34
CA SER A 60 19.46 -10.22 -3.72
C SER A 60 20.48 -10.50 -2.62
N VAL A 61 21.40 -9.57 -2.41
CA VAL A 61 22.37 -9.57 -1.29
C VAL A 61 21.64 -9.21 0.00
N ASN A 62 20.72 -8.26 -0.09
CA ASN A 62 19.86 -7.82 0.99
C ASN A 62 18.54 -7.32 0.39
N ASN A 63 17.47 -7.48 1.17
CA ASN A 63 16.23 -6.78 0.96
C ASN A 63 16.01 -5.78 2.10
N THR A 64 15.83 -4.51 1.74
CA THR A 64 15.40 -3.47 2.66
C THR A 64 13.89 -3.33 2.56
N THR A 65 13.17 -3.56 3.65
CA THR A 65 11.71 -3.49 3.68
C THR A 65 11.21 -3.06 5.05
N SER A 66 9.98 -2.55 5.10
CA SER A 66 9.29 -2.32 6.36
C SER A 66 8.92 -3.63 7.04
N ASP A 67 8.65 -3.59 8.35
CA ASP A 67 7.89 -4.66 9.00
C ASP A 67 6.43 -4.59 8.56
N ASN A 68 6.15 -5.22 7.41
CA ASN A 68 4.84 -5.24 6.79
C ASN A 68 3.81 -6.01 7.62
N TYR A 69 4.25 -6.88 8.54
CA TYR A 69 3.33 -7.58 9.44
C TYR A 69 2.78 -6.59 10.47
N THR A 70 3.68 -5.92 11.19
CA THR A 70 3.32 -4.88 12.16
C THR A 70 2.54 -3.76 11.50
N LEU A 71 2.92 -3.34 10.29
CA LEU A 71 2.26 -2.26 9.57
C LEU A 71 0.79 -2.62 9.23
N GLY A 72 0.55 -3.82 8.68
CA GLY A 72 -0.78 -4.30 8.35
C GLY A 72 -1.68 -4.46 9.58
N SER A 73 -1.15 -5.03 10.66
CA SER A 73 -1.92 -5.18 11.91
C SER A 73 -2.21 -3.84 12.57
N THR A 74 -1.23 -2.94 12.59
CA THR A 74 -1.36 -1.61 13.22
C THR A 74 -2.44 -0.79 12.52
N ILE A 75 -2.46 -0.78 11.18
CA ILE A 75 -3.49 -0.02 10.48
C ILE A 75 -4.88 -0.66 10.59
N GLY A 76 -4.97 -2.00 10.64
CA GLY A 76 -6.24 -2.68 10.92
C GLY A 76 -6.82 -2.28 12.26
N ARG A 77 -5.97 -2.25 13.30
CA ARG A 77 -6.36 -1.81 14.65
C ARG A 77 -6.77 -0.34 14.66
N TYR A 78 -5.95 0.54 14.07
CA TYR A 78 -6.23 1.98 13.99
C TYR A 78 -7.58 2.25 13.31
N MET A 79 -7.85 1.58 12.18
CA MET A 79 -9.11 1.69 11.46
C MET A 79 -10.30 1.25 12.34
N ALA A 80 -10.18 0.10 12.98
CA ALA A 80 -11.25 -0.44 13.80
C ALA A 80 -11.54 0.46 15.02
N ASP A 81 -10.51 1.05 15.63
CA ASP A 81 -10.64 2.01 16.72
C ASP A 81 -11.32 3.31 16.26
N GLU A 82 -10.97 3.84 15.07
CA GLU A 82 -11.64 5.02 14.48
C GLU A 82 -13.11 4.75 14.13
N LEU A 83 -13.46 3.50 13.85
CA LEU A 83 -14.84 3.05 13.64
C LEU A 83 -15.60 2.77 14.95
N GLY A 84 -14.93 2.78 16.10
CA GLY A 84 -15.53 2.33 17.35
C GLY A 84 -15.95 0.85 17.31
N GLY A 85 -15.22 0.04 16.53
CA GLY A 85 -15.38 -1.42 16.44
C GLY A 85 -16.54 -1.92 15.57
N LYS A 86 -17.26 -1.04 14.85
CA LYS A 86 -18.39 -1.45 13.98
C LYS A 86 -18.51 -0.59 12.72
N GLY A 87 -19.03 -1.16 11.64
CA GLY A 87 -19.34 -0.42 10.43
C GLY A 87 -19.03 -1.20 9.16
N ASN A 88 -19.06 -0.51 8.04
CA ASN A 88 -18.71 -1.09 6.75
C ASN A 88 -17.46 -0.42 6.18
N VAL A 89 -16.61 -1.23 5.55
CA VAL A 89 -15.33 -0.81 4.96
C VAL A 89 -15.27 -1.27 3.51
N ALA A 90 -14.97 -0.38 2.57
CA ALA A 90 -14.40 -0.82 1.30
C ALA A 90 -12.89 -0.72 1.31
N VAL A 91 -12.29 -1.63 0.55
CA VAL A 91 -10.87 -1.83 0.42
C VAL A 91 -10.48 -1.58 -1.03
N PHE A 92 -9.33 -0.93 -1.22
CA PHE A 92 -8.66 -0.83 -2.52
C PHE A 92 -7.53 -1.86 -2.57
N ASN A 93 -7.72 -2.99 -3.24
CA ASN A 93 -6.82 -4.13 -3.16
C ASN A 93 -6.18 -4.49 -4.51
N ALA A 94 -5.59 -3.51 -5.20
CA ALA A 94 -5.01 -3.73 -6.53
C ALA A 94 -3.73 -4.57 -6.53
N PHE A 95 -2.95 -4.56 -5.44
CA PHE A 95 -1.58 -5.10 -5.46
C PHE A 95 -1.32 -6.28 -4.51
N SER A 96 -2.29 -6.76 -3.72
CA SER A 96 -2.02 -7.85 -2.75
C SER A 96 -1.54 -9.15 -3.39
N SER A 97 -1.98 -9.45 -4.61
CA SER A 97 -1.55 -10.62 -5.39
C SER A 97 -0.28 -10.38 -6.20
N ALA A 98 0.03 -9.12 -6.55
CA ALA A 98 1.16 -8.76 -7.39
C ALA A 98 2.44 -8.49 -6.56
N LEU A 99 2.29 -7.92 -5.37
CA LEU A 99 3.39 -7.49 -4.52
C LEU A 99 3.27 -8.16 -3.15
N ARG A 100 4.31 -8.92 -2.76
CA ARG A 100 4.30 -9.69 -1.51
C ARG A 100 4.07 -8.82 -0.27
N ILE A 101 4.69 -7.65 -0.21
CA ILE A 101 4.54 -6.72 0.91
C ILE A 101 3.09 -6.26 1.10
N CYS A 102 2.37 -6.09 -0.01
CA CYS A 102 0.97 -5.69 -0.09
C CYS A 102 0.05 -6.81 0.39
N GLY A 103 0.34 -8.04 -0.03
CA GLY A 103 -0.34 -9.24 0.45
C GLY A 103 -0.23 -9.40 1.96
N ILE A 104 0.98 -9.27 2.51
CA ILE A 104 1.22 -9.35 3.96
C ILE A 104 0.39 -8.30 4.72
N ARG A 105 0.44 -7.03 4.28
CA ARG A 105 -0.31 -5.95 4.93
C ARG A 105 -1.82 -6.23 4.92
N TYR A 106 -2.36 -6.72 3.79
CA TYR A 106 -3.79 -7.03 3.65
C TYR A 106 -4.21 -8.22 4.50
N ASP A 107 -3.38 -9.27 4.56
CA ASP A 107 -3.66 -10.44 5.37
C ASP A 107 -3.60 -10.14 6.87
N GLN A 108 -2.63 -9.34 7.32
CA GLN A 108 -2.58 -8.89 8.72
C GLN A 108 -3.74 -7.95 9.06
N TRP A 109 -4.13 -7.07 8.14
CA TRP A 109 -5.30 -6.23 8.31
C TRP A 109 -6.57 -7.08 8.51
N LYS A 110 -6.85 -8.03 7.60
CA LYS A 110 -7.97 -8.98 7.75
C LYS A 110 -7.88 -9.81 9.02
N TYR A 111 -6.67 -10.23 9.41
CA TYR A 111 -6.45 -10.99 10.62
C TYR A 111 -6.92 -10.22 11.86
N VAL A 112 -6.57 -8.94 11.96
CA VAL A 112 -7.03 -8.06 13.06
C VAL A 112 -8.55 -7.89 13.05
N LEU A 113 -9.19 -7.83 11.88
CA LEU A 113 -10.65 -7.67 11.81
C LEU A 113 -11.44 -8.88 12.33
N LYS A 114 -10.80 -10.04 12.54
CA LYS A 114 -11.45 -11.16 13.22
C LYS A 114 -11.86 -10.84 14.65
N ASP A 115 -11.18 -9.89 15.29
CA ASP A 115 -11.51 -9.40 16.64
C ASP A 115 -12.63 -8.34 16.62
N TYR A 116 -13.11 -7.94 15.43
CA TYR A 116 -14.12 -6.91 15.21
C TYR A 116 -15.24 -7.41 14.31
N PRO A 117 -16.08 -8.36 14.78
CA PRO A 117 -17.08 -9.02 13.94
C PRO A 117 -18.16 -8.08 13.37
N ASP A 118 -18.37 -6.92 14.00
CA ASP A 118 -19.31 -5.89 13.54
C ASP A 118 -18.72 -4.95 12.47
N ILE A 119 -17.47 -5.19 12.04
CA ILE A 119 -16.87 -4.55 10.88
C ILE A 119 -17.00 -5.48 9.68
N HIS A 120 -17.64 -4.99 8.62
CA HIS A 120 -17.90 -5.77 7.41
C HIS A 120 -17.16 -5.20 6.20
N ILE A 121 -16.44 -6.06 5.49
CA ILE A 121 -15.80 -5.72 4.21
C ILE A 121 -16.87 -5.77 3.13
N ILE A 122 -17.06 -4.67 2.41
CA ILE A 122 -17.99 -4.65 1.29
C ILE A 122 -17.35 -5.27 0.06
N GLN A 123 -18.14 -6.13 -0.58
CA GLN A 123 -17.79 -6.81 -1.81
C GLN A 123 -18.55 -6.22 -3.01
N PRO A 124 -17.95 -6.24 -4.21
CA PRO A 124 -16.56 -6.59 -4.46
C PRO A 124 -15.58 -5.53 -3.94
N GLU A 125 -14.37 -5.94 -3.57
CA GLU A 125 -13.29 -5.00 -3.30
C GLU A 125 -12.95 -4.17 -4.53
N LEU A 126 -12.51 -2.93 -4.32
CA LEU A 126 -12.07 -2.05 -5.39
C LEU A 126 -10.62 -2.40 -5.76
N ALA A 127 -10.24 -2.24 -7.02
CA ALA A 127 -8.85 -2.39 -7.46
C ALA A 127 -8.55 -1.29 -8.47
N GLU A 128 -7.71 -0.33 -8.11
CA GLU A 128 -7.24 0.73 -8.99
C GLU A 128 -6.35 0.22 -10.13
N GLN A 129 -6.35 0.92 -11.27
CA GLN A 129 -5.42 0.63 -12.35
C GLN A 129 -3.98 0.94 -11.95
N PHE A 130 -3.03 0.10 -12.38
CA PHE A 130 -1.59 0.31 -12.17
C PHE A 130 -1.14 1.63 -12.85
N ALA A 131 -1.51 1.80 -14.12
CA ALA A 131 -1.38 3.06 -14.83
C ALA A 131 -2.48 4.04 -14.37
N ASN A 132 -2.12 5.30 -14.11
CA ASN A 132 -3.04 6.37 -13.66
C ASN A 132 -3.81 6.07 -12.36
N SER A 133 -3.21 5.30 -11.44
CA SER A 133 -3.84 4.88 -10.17
C SER A 133 -4.54 6.00 -9.38
N PRO A 134 -4.02 7.24 -9.27
CA PRO A 134 -4.68 8.28 -8.49
C PRO A 134 -6.02 8.73 -9.10
N GLU A 135 -6.08 8.91 -10.42
CA GLU A 135 -7.31 9.36 -11.10
C GLU A 135 -8.37 8.26 -11.11
N ASP A 136 -7.96 7.01 -11.36
CA ASP A 136 -8.85 5.86 -11.33
C ASP A 136 -9.39 5.61 -9.92
N ALA A 137 -8.54 5.71 -8.88
CA ALA A 137 -8.97 5.65 -7.49
C ALA A 137 -9.96 6.77 -7.14
N ARG A 138 -9.73 8.00 -7.62
CA ARG A 138 -10.67 9.13 -7.44
C ARG A 138 -12.02 8.82 -8.07
N LYS A 139 -12.05 8.41 -9.36
CA LYS A 139 -13.29 8.05 -10.07
C LYS A 139 -14.06 6.93 -9.39
N LYS A 140 -13.36 5.86 -9.00
CA LYS A 140 -13.95 4.74 -8.26
C LYS A 140 -14.52 5.20 -6.92
N THR A 141 -13.78 6.03 -6.17
CA THR A 141 -14.27 6.61 -4.91
C THR A 141 -15.52 7.47 -5.13
N SER A 142 -15.55 8.35 -6.15
CA SER A 142 -16.72 9.19 -6.47
C SER A 142 -17.94 8.36 -6.86
N ASN A 143 -17.79 7.41 -7.80
CA ASN A 143 -18.86 6.53 -8.26
C ASN A 143 -19.43 5.71 -7.09
N TYR A 144 -18.54 5.20 -6.25
CA TYR A 144 -18.90 4.40 -5.10
C TYR A 144 -19.61 5.25 -4.04
N SER A 145 -19.12 6.46 -3.75
CA SER A 145 -19.74 7.41 -2.81
C SER A 145 -21.17 7.80 -3.22
N ALA A 146 -21.41 7.98 -4.52
CA ALA A 146 -22.74 8.27 -5.05
C ALA A 146 -23.73 7.11 -4.86
N SER A 147 -23.25 5.87 -4.86
CA SER A 147 -24.08 4.67 -4.70
C SER A 147 -24.51 4.39 -3.25
N ILE A 148 -23.87 5.01 -2.24
CA ILE A 148 -24.02 4.63 -0.83
C ILE A 148 -24.47 5.84 0.01
N ARG A 149 -25.77 6.13 -0.06
CA ARG A 149 -26.42 7.24 0.66
C ARG A 149 -26.80 6.98 2.12
N LYS A 150 -26.60 5.78 2.70
CA LYS A 150 -27.32 5.39 3.95
C LYS A 150 -26.54 4.70 5.08
N ALA A 151 -25.21 4.64 5.08
CA ALA A 151 -24.48 4.00 6.18
C ALA A 151 -23.36 4.89 6.73
N ASN A 152 -23.17 4.86 8.06
CA ASN A 152 -21.93 5.28 8.74
C ASN A 152 -20.78 4.45 8.16
N TRP A 153 -19.80 5.10 7.54
CA TRP A 153 -18.89 4.43 6.62
C TRP A 153 -17.45 4.93 6.79
N THR A 154 -16.45 4.07 6.59
CA THR A 154 -15.02 4.43 6.72
C THR A 154 -14.21 3.67 5.66
N PRO A 155 -13.85 4.30 4.52
CA PRO A 155 -12.98 3.74 3.50
C PRO A 155 -11.56 3.75 4.03
N SER A 156 -11.20 2.66 4.69
CA SER A 156 -9.82 2.36 4.99
C SER A 156 -9.19 1.59 3.84
N MET A 157 -8.52 2.37 2.98
CA MET A 157 -7.22 2.07 2.35
C MET A 157 -7.01 0.81 1.52
N SER A 158 -6.06 0.95 0.59
CA SER A 158 -5.16 -0.09 0.12
C SER A 158 -4.11 -0.49 1.16
N PRO A 159 -4.26 -1.62 1.88
CA PRO A 159 -3.13 -2.25 2.55
C PRO A 159 -2.00 -2.58 1.57
N ALA A 160 -2.28 -2.58 0.27
CA ALA A 160 -1.29 -2.70 -0.77
C ALA A 160 -0.36 -1.46 -0.96
N GLY A 161 -0.55 -0.35 -0.23
CA GLY A 161 0.20 0.87 -0.53
C GLY A 161 -0.13 1.39 -1.93
N ILE A 162 0.39 2.54 -2.32
CA ILE A 162 0.19 3.16 -3.66
C ILE A 162 -1.19 3.84 -3.88
N ASN A 163 -2.28 3.48 -3.21
CA ASN A 163 -3.47 4.34 -3.27
C ASN A 163 -3.27 5.59 -2.42
N ARG A 164 -3.06 6.73 -3.09
CA ARG A 164 -2.95 8.07 -2.51
C ARG A 164 -4.24 8.35 -1.72
N PRO A 165 -4.27 8.30 -0.39
CA PRO A 165 -5.47 8.67 0.37
C PRO A 165 -5.93 10.10 0.04
N SER A 166 -5.05 10.98 -0.45
CA SER A 166 -5.43 12.27 -1.04
C SER A 166 -6.41 12.19 -2.21
N ALA A 167 -6.35 11.17 -3.08
CA ALA A 167 -7.31 11.00 -4.17
C ALA A 167 -8.71 10.61 -3.66
N SER A 168 -8.77 9.64 -2.74
CA SER A 168 -10.03 9.26 -2.09
C SER A 168 -10.58 10.39 -1.20
N SER A 169 -9.73 11.09 -0.45
CA SER A 169 -10.13 12.26 0.35
C SER A 169 -10.68 13.38 -0.52
N GLY A 170 -10.04 13.71 -1.65
CA GLY A 170 -10.56 14.72 -2.58
C GLY A 170 -11.93 14.35 -3.16
N ALA A 171 -12.13 13.08 -3.55
CA ALA A 171 -13.44 12.60 -4.00
C ALA A 171 -14.52 12.69 -2.91
N LEU A 172 -14.16 12.48 -1.65
CA LEU A 172 -15.08 12.61 -0.52
C LEU A 172 -15.41 14.08 -0.23
N GLU A 173 -14.44 14.99 -0.35
CA GLU A 173 -14.68 16.44 -0.25
C GLU A 173 -15.63 16.91 -1.36
N GLU A 174 -15.39 16.50 -2.61
CA GLU A 174 -16.25 16.83 -3.76
C GLU A 174 -17.69 16.32 -3.60
N THR A 175 -17.88 15.21 -2.89
CA THR A 175 -19.21 14.60 -2.64
C THR A 175 -19.82 15.02 -1.30
N GLY A 176 -19.14 15.87 -0.51
CA GLY A 176 -19.59 16.34 0.80
C GLY A 176 -19.61 15.24 1.88
N ARG A 177 -18.79 14.20 1.71
CA ARG A 177 -18.72 13.02 2.58
C ARG A 177 -17.47 12.98 3.46
N ASP A 178 -16.56 13.92 3.32
CA ASP A 178 -15.29 14.04 4.07
C ASP A 178 -15.45 14.04 5.60
N LYS A 179 -16.62 14.43 6.11
CA LYS A 179 -16.94 14.42 7.55
C LYS A 179 -17.40 13.06 8.06
N ASP A 180 -18.14 12.32 7.23
CA ASP A 180 -18.79 11.07 7.60
C ASP A 180 -17.92 9.84 7.29
N VAL A 181 -16.84 10.06 6.54
CA VAL A 181 -16.11 9.02 5.83
C VAL A 181 -14.61 9.15 6.12
N LYS A 182 -14.04 8.22 6.91
CA LYS A 182 -12.62 8.25 7.30
C LYS A 182 -11.73 7.50 6.32
N VAL A 183 -10.54 8.03 6.07
CA VAL A 183 -9.52 7.39 5.22
C VAL A 183 -8.28 7.05 6.04
N THR A 184 -7.86 5.78 6.03
CA THR A 184 -6.56 5.35 6.55
C THR A 184 -5.60 5.15 5.38
N ALA A 185 -4.27 5.22 5.62
CA ALA A 185 -3.22 5.16 4.59
C ALA A 185 -1.86 4.61 5.07
N ILE A 186 -1.09 4.02 4.16
CA ILE A 186 0.31 3.60 4.29
C ILE A 186 1.09 4.39 3.21
N ASP A 187 2.38 4.65 3.46
CA ASP A 187 3.33 5.45 2.65
C ASP A 187 3.32 6.98 2.88
N ALA A 188 2.25 7.57 3.41
CA ALA A 188 2.17 8.99 3.76
C ALA A 188 2.66 9.94 2.63
N GLY A 189 2.07 9.79 1.45
CA GLY A 189 2.43 10.54 0.25
C GLY A 189 2.20 12.05 0.35
N PRO A 190 2.83 12.85 -0.54
CA PRO A 190 2.59 14.28 -0.63
C PRO A 190 1.11 14.57 -0.89
N GLY A 191 0.49 15.43 -0.07
CA GLY A 191 -0.93 15.78 -0.16
C GLY A 191 -1.85 14.95 0.75
N ASP A 192 -1.33 13.91 1.40
CA ASP A 192 -2.14 13.10 2.30
C ASP A 192 -2.51 13.92 3.55
N PRO A 193 -3.80 13.93 3.95
CA PRO A 193 -4.24 14.74 5.07
C PRO A 193 -3.54 14.26 6.35
N ARG A 194 -2.62 15.09 6.87
CA ARG A 194 -1.90 14.88 8.15
C ARG A 194 -2.83 14.77 9.37
N ARG A 195 -4.15 14.85 9.17
CA ARG A 195 -5.17 14.83 10.20
C ARG A 195 -5.32 13.43 10.82
N SER A 196 -5.12 12.35 10.05
CA SER A 196 -5.09 10.97 10.57
C SER A 196 -3.93 10.74 11.55
N TRP A 197 -2.75 11.29 11.26
CA TRP A 197 -1.57 11.22 12.13
C TRP A 197 -1.63 12.11 13.37
N ARG A 198 -2.63 12.98 13.49
CA ARG A 198 -2.80 13.92 14.60
C ARG A 198 -3.92 13.53 15.55
N SER A 199 -4.48 12.31 15.48
CA SER A 199 -5.41 11.85 16.51
C SER A 199 -4.66 11.67 17.85
N PRO A 200 -5.26 12.02 19.00
CA PRO A 200 -4.67 11.76 20.32
C PRO A 200 -4.33 10.27 20.53
N ALA A 201 -5.09 9.36 19.92
CA ALA A 201 -4.85 7.92 19.95
C ALA A 201 -3.55 7.53 19.20
N ALA A 202 -3.31 8.08 18.01
CA ALA A 202 -2.05 7.85 17.27
C ALA A 202 -0.83 8.42 18.03
N ARG A 203 -0.99 9.56 18.72
CA ARG A 203 0.08 10.14 19.55
C ARG A 203 0.39 9.30 20.80
N SER A 204 -0.63 8.79 21.51
CA SER A 204 -0.38 7.95 22.69
C SER A 204 0.25 6.60 22.33
N TRP A 205 -0.02 6.08 21.13
CA TRP A 205 0.61 4.87 20.60
C TRP A 205 2.12 5.07 20.33
N LEU A 206 2.50 6.20 19.71
CA LEU A 206 3.91 6.54 19.45
C LEU A 206 4.69 6.81 20.74
N THR A 207 4.08 7.47 21.73
CA THR A 207 4.77 7.84 22.98
C THR A 207 4.83 6.70 24.01
N SER A 208 3.91 5.73 23.96
CA SER A 208 3.87 4.61 24.92
C SER A 208 4.90 3.50 24.66
N ARG A 209 5.52 3.45 23.47
CA ARG A 209 6.59 2.48 23.14
C ARG A 209 7.99 3.06 23.03
N SER A 210 8.13 4.40 22.94
CA SER A 210 9.43 5.07 23.02
C SER A 210 10.13 4.89 24.38
N SER A 211 9.44 4.38 25.40
CA SER A 211 9.96 4.12 26.75
C SER A 211 10.26 2.65 27.04
N ARG A 212 10.21 1.77 26.03
CA ARG A 212 10.62 0.35 26.14
C ARG A 212 11.56 -0.07 25.02
N ILE A 213 12.66 0.66 24.87
CA ILE A 213 13.92 0.20 24.27
C ILE A 213 15.04 0.77 25.14
#